data_AF-A0A2U2N0U6-F1
#
_entry.id   AF-A0A2U2N0U6-F1
#
_cell.length_a   1.000
_cell.length_b   1.000
_cell.length_c   1.000
_cell.angle_alpha   90.00
_cell.angle_beta   90.00
_cell.angle_gamma   90.00
#
_symmetry.space_group_name_H-M   'P 1'
#
loop_
_entity.id
_entity.type
_entity.pdbx_description
1 polymer ?
#
loop_
_entity_poly.entity_id
_entity_poly.type
_entity_poly.pdbx_seq_one_letter_code
_entity_poly.pdbx_strand_id
1 'polypeptide(L)'
;MYGYPKTISTRYDVEYLVSFLGTPWATEDNKRRGLAFLRGLKERQKAYTFDRTLAESEEPDGPEPEYLVLTDEEGIRRQHRLTDDPNALIHRLGFTEAEVDDLIATVESS
;
A
#
# COMPACT_ATOMS: atom_id res chain seq x y z
N MET A 1 -19.45 -9.25 18.38
CA MET A 1 -18.07 -9.80 18.35
C MET A 1 -17.16 -8.60 18.56
N TYR A 2 -16.33 -8.56 19.60
CA TYR A 2 -15.32 -7.50 19.82
C TYR A 2 -13.95 -8.17 19.78
N GLY A 3 -13.06 -7.72 18.91
CA GLY A 3 -11.76 -8.34 18.69
C GLY A 3 -11.18 -8.04 17.32
N TYR A 4 -9.86 -8.23 17.18
CA TYR A 4 -9.12 -8.00 15.94
C TYR A 4 -9.72 -8.83 14.78
N PRO A 5 -10.15 -8.21 13.67
CA PRO A 5 -10.76 -8.93 12.55
C PRO A 5 -9.77 -9.90 11.91
N LYS A 6 -10.23 -11.12 11.61
CA LYS A 6 -9.41 -12.15 10.95
C LYS A 6 -9.25 -11.91 9.45
N THR A 7 -10.21 -11.24 8.84
CA THR A 7 -10.26 -10.96 7.41
C THR A 7 -10.73 -9.52 7.23
N ILE A 8 -10.08 -8.80 6.31
CA ILE A 8 -10.45 -7.43 5.94
C ILE A 8 -10.74 -7.46 4.46
N SER A 9 -11.99 -7.23 4.08
CA SER A 9 -12.43 -7.28 2.68
C SER A 9 -13.29 -6.10 2.28
N THR A 10 -13.87 -5.41 3.25
CA THR A 10 -14.77 -4.29 3.08
C THR A 10 -14.28 -3.06 3.84
N ARG A 11 -14.79 -1.87 3.46
CA ARG A 11 -14.57 -0.63 4.19
C ARG A 11 -14.91 -0.76 5.68
N TYR A 12 -16.06 -1.37 5.96
CA TYR A 12 -16.56 -1.58 7.31
C TYR A 12 -15.60 -2.43 8.17
N ASP A 13 -14.92 -3.43 7.59
CA ASP A 13 -13.94 -4.24 8.33
C ASP A 13 -12.75 -3.39 8.81
N VAL A 14 -12.34 -2.39 8.02
CA VAL A 14 -11.28 -1.45 8.38
C VAL A 14 -11.74 -0.49 9.47
N GLU A 15 -12.94 0.07 9.33
CA GLU A 15 -13.53 0.95 10.35
C GLU A 15 -13.72 0.21 11.69
N TYR A 16 -14.14 -1.05 11.62
CA TYR A 16 -14.23 -1.94 12.78
C TYR A 16 -12.86 -2.25 13.38
N LEU A 17 -11.84 -2.52 12.57
CA LEU A 17 -10.46 -2.66 13.03
C LEU A 17 -10.02 -1.41 13.81
N VAL A 18 -10.16 -0.22 13.22
CA VAL A 18 -9.73 1.04 13.84
C VAL A 18 -10.48 1.28 15.14
N SER A 19 -11.80 1.05 15.15
CA SER A 19 -12.62 1.13 16.36
C SER A 19 -12.12 0.18 17.46
N PHE A 20 -11.71 -1.04 17.12
CA PHE A 20 -11.14 -1.99 18.08
C PHE A 20 -9.76 -1.52 18.61
N LEU A 21 -8.90 -0.99 17.73
CA LEU A 21 -7.56 -0.51 18.09
C LEU A 21 -7.57 0.68 19.05
N GLY A 22 -8.63 1.49 19.03
CA GLY A 22 -8.86 2.58 19.97
C GLY A 22 -9.39 2.15 21.34
N THR A 23 -9.63 0.85 21.58
CA THR A 23 -10.15 0.37 22.86
C THR A 23 -9.02 0.05 23.87
N PRO A 24 -9.30 0.08 25.19
CA PRO A 24 -8.34 -0.36 26.21
C PRO A 24 -7.94 -1.84 26.11
N TRP A 25 -8.65 -2.63 25.30
CA TRP A 25 -8.41 -4.06 25.10
C TRP A 25 -7.45 -4.34 23.93
N ALA A 26 -7.08 -3.31 23.16
CA ALA A 26 -6.10 -3.44 22.10
C ALA A 26 -4.69 -3.53 22.71
N THR A 27 -4.00 -4.63 22.45
CA THR A 27 -2.59 -4.78 22.82
C THR A 27 -1.70 -3.94 21.91
N GLU A 28 -0.48 -3.64 22.35
CA GLU A 28 0.53 -2.98 21.52
C GLU A 28 0.83 -3.76 20.22
N ASP A 29 0.79 -5.10 20.26
CA ASP A 29 0.95 -5.92 19.05
C ASP A 29 -0.23 -5.73 18.07
N ASN A 30 -1.47 -5.61 18.58
CA ASN A 30 -2.63 -5.31 17.75
C ASN A 30 -2.48 -3.94 17.08
N LYS A 31 -2.08 -2.92 17.84
CA LYS A 31 -1.84 -1.56 17.31
C LYS A 31 -0.74 -1.57 16.24
N ARG A 32 0.40 -2.20 16.52
CA ARG A 32 1.52 -2.35 15.59
C ARG A 32 1.09 -3.00 14.27
N ARG A 33 0.35 -4.11 14.35
CA ARG A 33 -0.14 -4.85 13.17
C ARG A 33 -1.20 -4.07 12.39
N GLY A 34 -2.10 -3.40 13.09
CA GLY A 34 -3.12 -2.55 12.48
C GLY A 34 -2.51 -1.36 11.75
N LEU A 35 -1.58 -0.65 12.38
CA LEU A 35 -0.85 0.45 11.77
C LEU A 35 -0.02 0.00 10.56
N ALA A 36 0.65 -1.15 10.65
CA ALA A 36 1.37 -1.73 9.51
C ALA A 36 0.42 -2.05 8.34
N PHE A 37 -0.78 -2.57 8.63
CA PHE A 37 -1.80 -2.79 7.60
C PHE A 37 -2.25 -1.47 6.95
N LEU A 38 -2.58 -0.44 7.74
CA LEU A 38 -3.03 0.86 7.24
C LEU A 38 -1.96 1.56 6.39
N ARG A 39 -0.70 1.59 6.86
CA ARG A 39 0.42 2.13 6.08
C ARG A 39 0.64 1.34 4.78
N GLY A 40 0.49 0.02 4.84
CA GLY A 40 0.53 -0.85 3.67
C GLY A 40 -0.57 -0.60 2.64
N LEU A 41 -1.71 0.00 3.01
CA LEU A 41 -2.74 0.42 2.04
C LEU A 41 -2.23 1.58 1.18
N LYS A 42 -1.48 2.51 1.76
CA LYS A 42 -0.87 3.65 1.05
C LYS A 42 0.32 3.21 0.19
N GLU A 43 1.22 2.43 0.77
CA GLU A 43 2.45 2.00 0.08
C GLU A 43 2.16 1.16 -1.17
N ARG A 44 1.06 0.39 -1.16
CA ARG A 44 0.65 -0.47 -2.27
C ARG A 44 -0.31 0.19 -3.26
N GLN A 45 -0.49 1.50 -3.18
CA GLN A 45 -1.27 2.23 -4.17
C GLN A 45 -0.55 2.35 -5.52
N LYS A 46 0.78 2.23 -5.52
CA LYS A 46 1.59 2.35 -6.73
C LYS A 46 2.22 1.02 -7.09
N ALA A 47 2.29 0.75 -8.37
CA ALA A 47 2.95 -0.42 -8.93
C ALA A 47 3.80 -0.01 -10.14
N TYR A 48 4.90 -0.75 -10.33
CA TYR A 48 5.72 -0.62 -11.53
C TYR A 48 5.05 -1.35 -12.70
N THR A 49 4.63 -0.58 -13.69
CA THR A 49 4.04 -1.10 -14.93
C THR A 49 5.08 -1.06 -16.04
N PHE A 50 5.12 -2.09 -16.89
CA PHE A 50 6.02 -2.08 -18.06
C PHE A 50 5.73 -0.86 -18.93
N ASP A 51 6.79 -0.14 -19.28
CA ASP A 51 6.71 1.06 -20.10
C ASP A 51 7.32 0.80 -21.49
N ARG A 52 8.63 0.53 -21.55
CA ARG A 52 9.33 0.20 -22.81
C ARG A 52 10.61 -0.59 -22.62
N THR A 53 11.10 -1.19 -23.70
CA THR A 53 12.44 -1.79 -23.76
C THR A 53 13.48 -0.70 -24.03
N LEU A 54 14.63 -0.80 -23.38
CA LEU A 54 15.78 0.09 -23.56
C LEU A 54 16.84 -0.56 -24.46
N ALA A 55 17.52 0.24 -25.28
CA ALA A 55 18.71 -0.22 -25.97
C ALA A 55 19.88 -0.46 -24.98
N GLU A 56 20.92 -1.19 -25.42
CA GLU A 56 22.02 -1.68 -24.58
C GLU A 56 22.64 -0.59 -23.67
N SER A 57 22.79 0.63 -24.17
CA SER A 57 23.35 1.77 -23.44
C SER A 57 22.38 2.93 -23.23
N GLU A 58 21.09 2.72 -23.43
CA GLU A 58 20.08 3.77 -23.22
C GLU A 58 19.84 3.97 -21.71
N GLU A 59 19.78 5.23 -21.28
CA GLU A 59 19.40 5.59 -19.92
C GLU A 59 17.87 5.51 -19.75
N PRO A 60 17.36 5.20 -18.54
CA PRO A 60 15.94 5.29 -18.29
C PRO A 60 15.43 6.74 -18.42
N ASP A 61 14.14 6.89 -18.67
CA ASP A 61 13.48 8.19 -18.87
C ASP A 61 13.45 9.06 -17.60
N GLY A 62 13.81 8.49 -16.44
CA GLY A 62 13.92 9.21 -15.18
C GLY A 62 14.59 8.40 -14.07
N PRO A 63 14.75 9.00 -12.88
CA PRO A 63 15.37 8.35 -11.74
C PRO A 63 14.43 7.37 -11.02
N GLU A 64 15.01 6.49 -10.21
CA GLU A 64 14.24 5.80 -9.17
C GLU A 64 13.73 6.79 -8.11
N PRO A 65 12.50 6.65 -7.60
CA PRO A 65 11.58 5.51 -7.80
C PRO A 65 10.58 5.70 -8.96
N GLU A 66 10.69 6.75 -9.78
CA GLU A 66 9.71 6.99 -10.85
C GLU A 66 9.84 5.97 -11.99
N TYR A 67 11.08 5.54 -12.28
CA TYR A 67 11.38 4.51 -13.26
C TYR A 67 12.35 3.49 -12.67
N LEU A 68 12.09 2.21 -12.95
CA LEU A 68 12.92 1.08 -12.55
C LEU A 68 13.33 0.31 -13.80
N VAL A 69 14.61 -0.07 -13.89
CA VAL A 69 15.12 -0.91 -14.99
C VAL A 69 15.34 -2.32 -14.49
N LEU A 70 14.70 -3.28 -15.13
CA LEU A 70 14.87 -4.71 -14.88
C LEU A 70 15.50 -5.36 -16.12
N THR A 71 16.49 -6.21 -15.90
CA THR A 71 17.09 -7.04 -16.96
C THR A 71 16.54 -8.45 -16.83
N ASP A 72 15.96 -8.99 -17.90
CA ASP A 72 15.45 -10.36 -17.91
C ASP A 72 16.55 -11.42 -18.17
N GLU A 73 16.18 -12.69 -18.17
CA GLU A 73 17.10 -13.82 -18.39
C GLU A 73 17.72 -13.82 -19.81
N GLU A 74 17.10 -13.12 -20.77
CA GLU A 74 17.60 -12.96 -22.14
C GLU A 74 18.55 -11.75 -22.26
N GLY A 75 18.78 -11.01 -21.17
CA GLY A 75 19.63 -9.82 -21.13
C GLY A 75 18.93 -8.55 -21.62
N ILE A 76 17.62 -8.59 -21.87
CA ILE A 76 16.86 -7.44 -22.37
C ILE A 76 16.57 -6.49 -21.21
N ARG A 77 16.96 -5.22 -21.39
CA ARG A 77 16.69 -4.14 -20.43
C ARG A 77 15.28 -3.61 -20.63
N ARG A 78 14.44 -3.72 -19.61
CA ARG A 78 13.05 -3.22 -19.61
C ARG A 78 12.89 -2.12 -18.58
N GLN A 79 12.40 -0.97 -19.03
CA GLN A 79 11.97 0.10 -18.16
C GLN A 79 10.54 -0.15 -17.70
N HIS A 80 10.32 0.03 -16.41
CA HIS A 80 9.02 0.06 -15.77
C HIS A 80 8.81 1.42 -15.13
N ARG A 81 7.62 1.98 -15.30
CA ARG A 81 7.22 3.25 -14.71
C ARG A 81 6.38 3.01 -13.47
N LEU A 82 6.63 3.76 -12.41
CA LEU A 82 5.78 3.76 -11.23
C LEU A 82 4.46 4.47 -11.55
N THR A 83 3.36 3.74 -11.44
CA THR A 83 2.00 4.22 -11.78
C THR A 83 1.05 3.90 -10.65
N ASP A 84 -0.04 4.67 -10.52
CA ASP A 84 -1.14 4.30 -9.64
C ASP A 84 -1.76 2.97 -10.11
N ASP A 85 -1.87 2.02 -9.19
CA ASP A 85 -2.52 0.74 -9.44
C ASP A 85 -4.04 0.91 -9.20
N PRO A 86 -4.87 0.91 -10.27
CA PRO A 86 -6.32 1.03 -10.11
C PRO A 86 -6.94 -0.14 -9.34
N ASN A 87 -6.22 -1.26 -9.20
CA ASN A 87 -6.64 -2.44 -8.44
C ASN A 87 -6.08 -2.46 -7.01
N ALA A 88 -5.39 -1.40 -6.58
CA ALA A 88 -4.85 -1.31 -5.24
C ALA A 88 -5.94 -1.54 -4.18
N LEU A 89 -5.56 -2.23 -3.11
CA LEU A 89 -6.49 -2.60 -2.05
C LEU A 89 -7.19 -1.37 -1.43
N ILE A 90 -6.50 -0.23 -1.36
CA ILE A 90 -7.06 1.03 -0.87
C ILE A 90 -8.28 1.48 -1.69
N HIS A 91 -8.20 1.42 -3.02
CA HIS A 91 -9.31 1.76 -3.91
C HIS A 91 -10.42 0.73 -3.84
N ARG A 92 -10.09 -0.57 -3.76
CA ARG A 92 -11.08 -1.64 -3.61
C ARG A 92 -11.88 -1.52 -2.31
N LEU A 93 -11.23 -1.06 -1.24
CA LEU A 93 -11.87 -0.81 0.05
C LEU A 93 -12.62 0.54 0.08
N GLY A 94 -12.54 1.34 -0.98
CA GLY A 94 -13.25 2.62 -1.10
C GLY A 94 -12.66 3.71 -0.21
N PHE A 95 -11.36 3.67 0.07
CA PHE A 95 -10.65 4.72 0.81
C PHE A 95 -9.82 5.59 -0.12
N THR A 96 -9.65 6.84 0.29
CA THR A 96 -8.65 7.78 -0.22
C THR A 96 -7.41 7.77 0.68
N GLU A 97 -6.28 8.27 0.18
CA GLU A 97 -5.04 8.42 0.97
C GLU A 97 -5.27 9.25 2.24
N ALA A 98 -5.99 10.37 2.11
CA ALA A 98 -6.29 11.27 3.22
C ALA A 98 -7.11 10.58 4.31
N GLU A 99 -8.14 9.79 3.92
CA GLU A 99 -8.91 9.02 4.90
C GLU A 99 -8.03 7.98 5.62
N VAL A 100 -7.10 7.32 4.92
CA VAL A 100 -6.18 6.37 5.58
C VAL A 100 -5.23 7.09 6.55
N ASP A 101 -4.77 8.30 6.22
CA ASP A 101 -3.97 9.12 7.12
C ASP A 101 -4.73 9.50 8.40
N ASP A 102 -6.00 9.88 8.26
CA ASP A 102 -6.86 10.18 9.41
C ASP A 102 -7.07 8.95 10.30
N LEU A 103 -7.24 7.77 9.71
CA LEU A 103 -7.34 6.50 10.45
C LEU A 103 -6.05 6.16 11.19
N ILE A 104 -4.88 6.35 10.56
CA ILE A 104 -3.58 6.15 11.20
C ILE A 104 -3.43 7.10 12.39
N ALA A 105 -3.69 8.39 12.19
CA ALA A 105 -3.59 9.40 13.24
C ALA A 105 -4.53 9.10 14.41
N THR A 106 -5.74 8.61 14.13
CA THR A 106 -6.70 8.18 15.15
C THR A 106 -6.11 7.06 16.02
N VAL A 107 -5.52 6.02 15.43
CA VAL A 107 -4.92 4.91 16.17
C VAL A 107 -3.67 5.34 16.94
N GLU A 108 -2.84 6.21 16.39
CA GLU A 108 -1.63 6.72 17.05
C GLU A 108 -1.94 7.65 18.22
N SER A 109 -3.09 8.32 18.19
CA SER A 109 -3.57 9.22 19.26
C SER A 109 -4.39 8.51 20.34
N SER A 110 -4.66 7.20 20.18
CA SER A 110 -5.44 6.36 21.10
C SER A 110 -4.57 5.66 22.13
#